data_AF-A0A943G3H0-F1
#
_entry.id   AF-A0A943G3H0-F1
#
_cell.length_a   1.000
_cell.length_b   1.000
_cell.length_c   1.000
_cell.angle_alpha   90.00
_cell.angle_beta   90.00
_cell.angle_gamma   90.00
#
_symmetry.space_group_name_H-M   'P 1'
#
loop_
_entity.id
_entity.type
_entity.pdbx_description
1 polymer ?
#
loop_
_entity_poly.entity_id
_entity_poly.type
_entity_poly.pdbx_seq_one_letter_code
_entity_poly.pdbx_strand_id
1 'polypeptide(L)'
;MYEKIKKLISDKNNNLDNQTLMYFTNYFYVLVKDGLIPNGITLEDLIDNAIRYASKVEFYDENHRVYLENGPDTKGLRDPDTKTIYIRGNLEDPLKEITIYHELHHAVQTNPQNNEVGINQESNIGRLIMEAQTQYFAEKIYSEIHGVSFDEKRIPSENLRMINNGTVISNLHNYEMYDTLLNKLAIMIDVSKDYFVSINFLYKNNEGLKDLERKYNEARAKYKLPYDFEGLLLLLDYIYCVDLMAYKDNPDKQTILSGKETESGYEIHPEKYFKLSLHLQRKYMTGFDIDNFLALAESDGNFKEFGKFVVDNEKRQLISQFLSTYTPQEQAESHKKK
;
A
#
# COMPACT_ATOMS: atom_id res chain seq x y z
N MET A 1 9.30 -20.77 -17.54
CA MET A 1 8.06 -20.24 -16.94
C MET A 1 7.59 -19.02 -17.72
N TYR A 2 8.44 -17.99 -17.83
CA TYR A 2 8.22 -16.78 -18.63
C TYR A 2 7.56 -17.01 -20.00
N GLU A 3 8.18 -17.79 -20.90
CA GLU A 3 7.62 -18.05 -22.24
C GLU A 3 6.25 -18.75 -22.24
N LYS A 4 5.94 -19.55 -21.21
CA LYS A 4 4.62 -20.17 -21.07
C LYS A 4 3.56 -19.12 -20.73
N ILE A 5 3.90 -18.20 -19.82
CA ILE A 5 3.03 -17.07 -19.43
C ILE A 5 2.83 -16.13 -20.63
N LYS A 6 3.91 -15.78 -21.33
CA LYS A 6 3.86 -14.96 -22.54
C LYS A 6 2.91 -15.54 -23.58
N LYS A 7 3.08 -16.84 -23.88
CA LYS A 7 2.22 -17.56 -24.81
C LYS A 7 0.76 -17.55 -24.34
N LEU A 8 0.50 -17.82 -23.06
CA LEU A 8 -0.84 -17.81 -22.50
C LEU A 8 -1.54 -16.44 -22.68
N ILE A 9 -0.82 -15.34 -22.45
CA ILE A 9 -1.33 -13.98 -22.66
C ILE A 9 -1.61 -13.74 -24.15
N SER A 10 -0.67 -14.09 -25.04
CA SER A 10 -0.84 -13.93 -26.48
C SER A 10 -1.99 -14.76 -27.06
N ASP A 11 -2.20 -15.96 -26.55
CA ASP A 11 -3.30 -16.84 -26.96
C ASP A 11 -4.68 -16.25 -26.54
N LYS A 12 -4.72 -15.49 -25.43
CA LYS A 12 -5.92 -14.80 -24.94
C LYS A 12 -6.17 -13.45 -25.64
N ASN A 13 -5.13 -12.71 -25.98
CA ASN A 13 -5.22 -11.46 -26.74
C ASN A 13 -4.03 -11.29 -27.68
N ASN A 14 -4.26 -11.58 -28.97
CA ASN A 14 -3.24 -11.52 -30.02
C ASN A 14 -3.00 -10.11 -30.58
N ASN A 15 -3.73 -9.09 -30.09
CA ASN A 15 -3.61 -7.70 -30.54
C ASN A 15 -2.74 -6.84 -29.62
N LEU A 16 -2.17 -7.41 -28.55
CA LEU A 16 -1.23 -6.70 -27.70
C LEU A 16 0.06 -6.43 -28.48
N ASP A 17 0.53 -5.19 -28.47
CA ASP A 17 1.86 -4.88 -28.99
C ASP A 17 2.95 -5.56 -28.13
N ASN A 18 4.16 -5.64 -28.68
CA ASN A 18 5.28 -6.34 -28.03
C ASN A 18 5.65 -5.75 -26.67
N GLN A 19 5.52 -4.43 -26.50
CA GLN A 19 5.87 -3.74 -25.27
C GLN A 19 4.83 -4.02 -24.18
N THR A 20 3.55 -3.89 -24.50
CA THR A 20 2.44 -4.25 -23.61
C THR A 20 2.52 -5.73 -23.20
N LEU A 21 2.76 -6.63 -24.16
CA LEU A 21 2.92 -8.06 -23.90
C LEU A 21 4.10 -8.35 -22.95
N MET A 22 5.23 -7.65 -23.13
CA MET A 22 6.39 -7.78 -22.25
C MET A 22 6.04 -7.38 -20.81
N TYR A 23 5.42 -6.23 -20.58
CA TYR A 23 5.07 -5.77 -19.23
C TYR A 23 4.08 -6.71 -18.54
N PHE A 24 3.07 -7.20 -19.27
CA PHE A 24 2.13 -8.19 -18.73
C PHE A 24 2.85 -9.48 -18.35
N THR A 25 3.74 -9.97 -19.23
CA THR A 25 4.50 -11.19 -18.97
C THR A 25 5.40 -11.03 -17.75
N ASN A 26 6.10 -9.90 -17.62
CA ASN A 26 6.97 -9.59 -16.47
C ASN A 26 6.18 -9.62 -15.17
N TYR A 27 5.04 -8.91 -15.12
CA TYR A 27 4.15 -8.86 -13.95
C TYR A 27 3.72 -10.27 -13.52
N PHE A 28 3.17 -11.06 -14.45
CA PHE A 28 2.66 -12.40 -14.13
C PHE A 28 3.79 -13.39 -13.82
N TYR A 29 4.96 -13.23 -14.42
CA TYR A 29 6.13 -14.04 -14.11
C TYR A 29 6.54 -13.90 -12.65
N VAL A 30 6.66 -12.67 -12.15
CA VAL A 30 7.02 -12.42 -10.74
C VAL A 30 5.91 -12.90 -9.81
N LEU A 31 4.65 -12.65 -10.16
CA LEU A 31 3.49 -13.11 -9.39
C LEU A 31 3.49 -14.63 -9.18
N VAL A 32 3.77 -15.40 -10.23
CA VAL A 32 3.85 -16.87 -10.15
C VAL A 32 5.13 -17.32 -9.46
N LYS A 33 6.28 -16.69 -9.75
CA LYS A 33 7.58 -17.02 -9.15
C LYS A 33 7.50 -16.96 -7.63
N ASP A 34 6.84 -15.94 -7.10
CA ASP A 34 6.75 -15.67 -5.67
C ASP A 34 5.57 -16.38 -4.98
N GLY A 35 4.76 -17.14 -5.73
CA GLY A 35 3.64 -17.90 -5.17
C GLY A 35 2.53 -17.03 -4.59
N LEU A 36 2.25 -15.89 -5.21
CA LEU A 36 1.32 -14.87 -4.69
C LEU A 36 -0.13 -15.06 -5.17
N ILE A 37 -0.41 -16.09 -5.96
CA ILE A 37 -1.77 -16.43 -6.39
C ILE A 37 -2.43 -17.25 -5.28
N PRO A 38 -3.51 -16.75 -4.65
CA PRO A 38 -4.13 -17.45 -3.53
C PRO A 38 -4.87 -18.72 -4.00
N ASN A 39 -5.08 -19.64 -3.07
CA ASN A 39 -5.82 -20.88 -3.33
C ASN A 39 -7.22 -20.59 -3.89
N GLY A 40 -7.59 -21.31 -4.95
CA GLY A 40 -8.89 -21.16 -5.61
C GLY A 40 -8.94 -20.07 -6.67
N ILE A 41 -7.86 -19.31 -6.88
CA ILE A 41 -7.70 -18.39 -8.01
C ILE A 41 -6.68 -18.99 -8.99
N THR A 42 -6.96 -18.93 -10.29
CA THR A 42 -6.03 -19.39 -11.32
C THR A 42 -5.25 -18.23 -11.93
N LEU A 43 -4.08 -18.53 -12.52
CA LEU A 43 -3.32 -17.54 -13.28
C LEU A 43 -4.15 -17.01 -14.47
N GLU A 44 -4.87 -17.91 -15.12
CA GLU A 44 -5.74 -17.61 -16.25
C GLU A 44 -6.82 -16.60 -15.89
N ASP A 45 -7.47 -16.74 -14.72
CA ASP A 45 -8.47 -15.79 -14.22
C ASP A 45 -7.87 -14.39 -14.05
N LEU A 46 -6.65 -14.30 -13.50
CA LEU A 46 -5.96 -13.02 -13.28
C LEU A 46 -5.53 -12.37 -14.59
N ILE A 47 -5.08 -13.16 -15.58
CA ILE A 47 -4.76 -12.67 -16.93
C ILE A 47 -6.03 -12.16 -17.63
N ASP A 48 -7.13 -12.89 -17.55
CA ASP A 48 -8.41 -12.48 -18.12
C ASP A 48 -8.88 -11.17 -17.51
N ASN A 49 -8.72 -11.02 -16.19
CA ASN A 49 -9.07 -9.80 -15.49
C ASN A 49 -8.18 -8.62 -15.92
N ALA A 50 -6.86 -8.82 -16.00
CA ALA A 50 -5.94 -7.79 -16.48
C ALA A 50 -6.30 -7.32 -17.89
N ILE A 51 -6.53 -8.25 -18.83
CA ILE A 51 -6.89 -7.94 -20.23
C ILE A 51 -8.24 -7.24 -20.33
N ARG A 52 -9.18 -7.56 -19.44
CA ARG A 52 -10.48 -6.90 -19.38
C ARG A 52 -10.32 -5.40 -19.10
N TYR A 53 -9.36 -5.02 -18.27
CA TYR A 53 -9.19 -3.68 -17.73
C TYR A 53 -8.00 -2.90 -18.30
N ALA A 54 -7.06 -3.57 -18.95
CA ALA A 54 -5.90 -2.98 -19.60
C ALA A 54 -5.48 -3.86 -20.78
N SER A 55 -5.29 -3.26 -21.94
CA SER A 55 -4.83 -3.96 -23.16
C SER A 55 -3.81 -3.14 -23.96
N LYS A 56 -3.36 -2.01 -23.42
CA LYS A 56 -2.41 -1.12 -24.08
C LYS A 56 -1.63 -0.31 -23.04
N VAL A 57 -0.35 -0.08 -23.30
CA VAL A 57 0.45 0.94 -22.60
C VAL A 57 0.73 2.07 -23.58
N GLU A 58 0.51 3.31 -23.15
CA GLU A 58 0.77 4.50 -23.97
C GLU A 58 1.52 5.56 -23.19
N PHE A 59 2.58 6.10 -23.78
CA PHE A 59 3.32 7.22 -23.20
C PHE A 59 2.79 8.56 -23.71
N TYR A 60 2.54 9.48 -22.80
CA TYR A 60 1.95 10.78 -23.13
C TYR A 60 2.85 11.97 -22.76
N ASP A 61 2.64 13.10 -23.43
CA ASP A 61 3.31 14.38 -23.18
C ASP A 61 2.39 15.39 -22.47
N GLU A 62 2.88 16.61 -22.28
CA GLU A 62 2.15 17.67 -21.58
C GLU A 62 0.91 18.19 -22.34
N ASN A 63 0.75 17.84 -23.62
CA ASN A 63 -0.39 18.23 -24.45
C ASN A 63 -1.52 17.19 -24.43
N HIS A 64 -1.26 16.01 -23.89
CA HIS A 64 -2.25 14.93 -23.83
C HIS A 64 -3.33 15.21 -22.79
N ARG A 65 -4.57 14.76 -23.05
CA ARG A 65 -5.72 15.01 -22.17
C ARG A 65 -5.47 14.63 -20.71
N VAL A 66 -4.78 13.51 -20.47
CA VAL A 66 -4.50 13.02 -19.10
C VAL A 66 -3.68 14.02 -18.31
N TYR A 67 -2.69 14.65 -18.95
CA TYR A 67 -1.88 15.69 -18.33
C TYR A 67 -2.70 16.96 -18.09
N LEU A 68 -3.50 17.38 -19.08
CA LEU A 68 -4.31 18.60 -18.99
C LEU A 68 -5.42 18.49 -17.93
N GLU A 69 -6.00 17.30 -17.75
CA GLU A 69 -7.08 17.03 -16.80
C GLU A 69 -6.56 16.83 -15.37
N ASN A 70 -5.39 16.19 -15.18
CA ASN A 70 -4.91 15.76 -13.86
C ASN A 70 -3.63 16.47 -13.39
N GLY A 71 -3.01 17.29 -14.25
CA GLY A 71 -1.83 18.08 -13.93
C GLY A 71 -0.51 17.31 -13.96
N PRO A 72 0.62 18.03 -13.73
CA PRO A 72 1.98 17.50 -13.80
C PRO A 72 2.29 16.44 -12.74
N ASP A 73 1.50 16.35 -11.68
CA ASP A 73 1.76 15.40 -10.59
C ASP A 73 1.28 13.98 -10.91
N THR A 74 0.53 13.81 -12.00
CA THR A 74 0.03 12.50 -12.46
C THR A 74 1.11 11.76 -13.25
N LYS A 75 1.62 10.67 -12.67
CA LYS A 75 2.66 9.81 -13.27
C LYS A 75 2.08 8.79 -14.23
N GLY A 76 0.92 8.24 -13.90
CA GLY A 76 0.20 7.28 -14.71
C GLY A 76 -1.29 7.27 -14.38
N LEU A 77 -2.07 6.68 -15.27
CA LEU A 77 -3.51 6.50 -15.13
C LEU A 77 -3.94 5.28 -15.96
N ARG A 78 -4.58 4.30 -15.33
CA ARG A 78 -5.37 3.31 -16.04
C ARG A 78 -6.74 3.89 -16.43
N ASP A 79 -6.97 4.02 -17.73
CA ASP A 79 -8.25 4.42 -18.29
C ASP A 79 -9.11 3.18 -18.65
N PRO A 80 -10.24 2.94 -17.94
CA PRO A 80 -11.09 1.79 -18.21
C PRO A 80 -11.82 1.86 -19.56
N ASP A 81 -12.10 3.05 -20.09
CA ASP A 81 -12.88 3.22 -21.32
C ASP A 81 -12.07 2.80 -22.54
N THR A 82 -10.82 3.24 -22.60
CA THR A 82 -9.88 2.89 -23.67
C THR A 82 -9.05 1.65 -23.36
N LYS A 83 -9.16 1.09 -22.15
CA LYS A 83 -8.32 0.01 -21.61
C LYS A 83 -6.83 0.31 -21.77
N THR A 84 -6.45 1.56 -21.59
CA THR A 84 -5.07 2.02 -21.79
C THR A 84 -4.47 2.43 -20.45
N ILE A 85 -3.27 1.93 -20.18
CA ILE A 85 -2.41 2.43 -19.11
C ILE A 85 -1.59 3.58 -19.72
N TYR A 86 -1.99 4.80 -19.37
CA TYR A 86 -1.29 6.02 -19.77
C TYR A 86 -0.15 6.30 -18.79
N ILE A 87 1.06 6.54 -19.31
CA ILE A 87 2.25 6.84 -18.50
C ILE A 87 2.90 8.12 -18.99
N ARG A 88 3.28 9.00 -18.08
CA ARG A 88 3.95 10.24 -18.47
C ARG A 88 5.31 9.95 -19.09
N GLY A 89 5.52 10.41 -20.33
CA GLY A 89 6.67 10.05 -21.16
C GLY A 89 8.01 10.65 -20.74
N ASN A 90 8.01 11.71 -19.92
CA ASN A 90 9.24 12.37 -19.45
C ASN A 90 9.73 11.87 -18.07
N LEU A 91 9.08 10.86 -17.48
CA LEU A 91 9.58 10.21 -16.26
C LEU A 91 10.94 9.52 -16.50
N GLU A 92 11.73 9.35 -15.46
CA GLU A 92 12.91 8.49 -15.51
C GLU A 92 12.51 7.04 -15.79
N ASP A 93 13.36 6.29 -16.49
CA ASP A 93 13.01 4.95 -17.00
C ASP A 93 12.60 3.94 -15.90
N PRO A 94 13.28 3.86 -14.73
CA PRO A 94 12.81 3.01 -13.64
C PRO A 94 11.39 3.38 -13.20
N LEU A 95 11.12 4.69 -13.08
CA LEU A 95 9.84 5.18 -12.61
C LEU A 95 8.72 4.94 -13.64
N LYS A 96 9.00 5.05 -14.95
CA LYS A 96 8.03 4.67 -15.99
C LYS A 96 7.56 3.24 -15.82
N GLU A 97 8.51 2.31 -15.74
CA GLU A 97 8.23 0.88 -15.70
C GLU A 97 7.53 0.48 -14.39
N ILE A 98 7.99 1.00 -13.25
CA ILE A 98 7.30 0.81 -11.95
C ILE A 98 5.85 1.31 -12.03
N THR A 99 5.61 2.48 -12.63
CA THR A 99 4.26 3.03 -12.76
C THR A 99 3.37 2.13 -13.64
N ILE A 100 3.93 1.49 -14.68
CA ILE A 100 3.19 0.52 -15.49
C ILE A 100 2.76 -0.68 -14.64
N TYR A 101 3.67 -1.24 -13.84
CA TYR A 101 3.34 -2.37 -12.97
C TYR A 101 2.32 -2.01 -11.89
N HIS A 102 2.38 -0.78 -11.38
CA HIS A 102 1.40 -0.23 -10.42
C HIS A 102 -0.02 -0.23 -11.03
N GLU A 103 -0.19 0.40 -12.20
CA GLU A 103 -1.49 0.47 -12.88
C GLU A 103 -1.98 -0.91 -13.36
N LEU A 104 -1.07 -1.77 -13.81
CA LEU A 104 -1.39 -3.15 -14.17
C LEU A 104 -1.86 -3.95 -12.96
N HIS A 105 -1.25 -3.77 -11.80
CA HIS A 105 -1.68 -4.41 -10.58
C HIS A 105 -3.11 -3.99 -10.20
N HIS A 106 -3.46 -2.69 -10.30
CA HIS A 106 -4.84 -2.23 -10.17
C HIS A 106 -5.79 -2.93 -11.14
N ALA A 107 -5.41 -3.09 -12.41
CA ALA A 107 -6.22 -3.83 -13.39
C ALA A 107 -6.46 -5.29 -12.95
N VAL A 108 -5.44 -5.96 -12.42
CA VAL A 108 -5.51 -7.36 -11.99
C VAL A 108 -6.39 -7.55 -10.75
N GLN A 109 -6.36 -6.59 -9.81
CA GLN A 109 -7.15 -6.63 -8.57
C GLN A 109 -8.54 -5.96 -8.68
N THR A 110 -8.93 -5.46 -9.87
CA THR A 110 -10.26 -4.85 -10.09
C THR A 110 -11.34 -5.92 -10.07
N ASN A 111 -12.43 -5.74 -9.32
CA ASN A 111 -13.50 -6.73 -9.31
C ASN A 111 -14.33 -6.65 -10.62
N PRO A 112 -14.40 -7.73 -11.42
CA PRO A 112 -15.15 -7.78 -12.68
C PRO A 112 -16.68 -7.61 -12.54
N GLN A 113 -17.23 -7.67 -11.33
CA GLN A 113 -18.66 -7.58 -11.08
C GLN A 113 -19.14 -6.14 -10.84
N ASN A 114 -18.29 -5.27 -10.30
CA ASN A 114 -18.65 -3.90 -9.94
C ASN A 114 -17.60 -2.84 -10.35
N ASN A 115 -16.46 -3.25 -10.89
CA ASN A 115 -15.33 -2.40 -11.31
C ASN A 115 -14.61 -1.65 -10.16
N GLU A 116 -14.89 -2.00 -8.91
CA GLU A 116 -14.19 -1.44 -7.75
C GLU A 116 -12.78 -2.05 -7.62
N VAL A 117 -11.93 -1.40 -6.81
CA VAL A 117 -10.53 -1.78 -6.60
C VAL A 117 -10.19 -1.79 -5.12
N GLY A 118 -9.45 -2.81 -4.68
CA GLY A 118 -8.88 -2.91 -3.34
C GLY A 118 -9.43 -4.05 -2.49
N ILE A 119 -9.08 -4.05 -1.21
CA ILE A 119 -9.37 -5.19 -0.35
C ILE A 119 -10.85 -5.27 0.05
N ASN A 120 -11.52 -4.12 0.12
CA ASN A 120 -12.97 -4.02 0.27
C ASN A 120 -13.59 -3.40 -0.98
N GLN A 121 -14.42 -4.19 -1.65
CA GLN A 121 -14.91 -3.91 -2.99
C GLN A 121 -16.33 -3.36 -2.98
N GLU A 122 -16.93 -3.16 -1.81
CA GLU A 122 -18.29 -2.62 -1.65
C GLU A 122 -18.30 -1.21 -1.05
N SER A 123 -17.20 -0.79 -0.43
CA SER A 123 -17.19 0.40 0.43
C SER A 123 -15.90 1.22 0.42
N ASN A 124 -14.96 0.94 -0.49
CA ASN A 124 -13.69 1.66 -0.59
C ASN A 124 -12.92 1.76 0.75
N ILE A 125 -12.96 0.68 1.54
CA ILE A 125 -12.25 0.55 2.82
C ILE A 125 -10.90 -0.14 2.59
N GLY A 126 -9.87 0.27 3.32
CA GLY A 126 -8.52 -0.29 3.22
C GLY A 126 -7.74 0.25 2.01
N ARG A 127 -8.04 1.48 1.59
CA ARG A 127 -7.39 2.16 0.46
C ARG A 127 -5.90 2.34 0.69
N LEU A 128 -5.50 2.67 1.92
CA LEU A 128 -4.07 2.77 2.23
C LEU A 128 -3.36 1.43 2.01
N ILE A 129 -3.95 0.33 2.49
CA ILE A 129 -3.37 -1.01 2.35
C ILE A 129 -3.27 -1.38 0.87
N MET A 130 -4.34 -1.13 0.11
CA MET A 130 -4.40 -1.38 -1.33
C MET A 130 -3.31 -0.61 -2.10
N GLU A 131 -3.17 0.69 -1.87
CA GLU A 131 -2.16 1.52 -2.55
C GLU A 131 -0.74 1.14 -2.13
N ALA A 132 -0.52 0.89 -0.83
CA ALA A 132 0.77 0.50 -0.29
C ALA A 132 1.27 -0.81 -0.93
N GLN A 133 0.41 -1.82 -0.96
CA GLN A 133 0.79 -3.13 -1.50
C GLN A 133 0.97 -3.07 -3.03
N THR A 134 0.16 -2.25 -3.70
CA THR A 134 0.27 -2.02 -5.15
C THR A 134 1.64 -1.46 -5.52
N GLN A 135 2.07 -0.39 -4.83
CA GLN A 135 3.40 0.18 -5.07
C GLN A 135 4.53 -0.78 -4.68
N TYR A 136 4.41 -1.44 -3.51
CA TYR A 136 5.39 -2.43 -3.07
C TYR A 136 5.61 -3.52 -4.13
N PHE A 137 4.51 -4.07 -4.67
CA PHE A 137 4.61 -5.13 -5.65
C PHE A 137 5.14 -4.64 -7.00
N ALA A 138 4.76 -3.44 -7.44
CA ALA A 138 5.29 -2.82 -8.64
C ALA A 138 6.83 -2.67 -8.60
N GLU A 139 7.37 -2.22 -7.47
CA GLU A 139 8.82 -2.10 -7.29
C GLU A 139 9.52 -3.45 -7.10
N LYS A 140 8.83 -4.43 -6.52
CA LYS A 140 9.30 -5.82 -6.44
C LYS A 140 9.46 -6.42 -7.83
N ILE A 141 8.47 -6.22 -8.71
CA ILE A 141 8.55 -6.69 -10.10
C ILE A 141 9.75 -6.08 -10.81
N TYR A 142 9.91 -4.75 -10.72
CA TYR A 142 11.05 -4.08 -11.34
C TYR A 142 12.39 -4.62 -10.82
N SER A 143 12.53 -4.73 -9.49
CA SER A 143 13.73 -5.26 -8.84
C SER A 143 14.09 -6.67 -9.33
N GLU A 144 13.09 -7.53 -9.41
CA GLU A 144 13.24 -8.91 -9.86
C GLU A 144 13.61 -9.01 -11.34
N ILE A 145 12.94 -8.25 -12.21
CA ILE A 145 13.17 -8.30 -13.66
C ILE A 145 14.55 -7.76 -14.03
N HIS A 146 15.00 -6.70 -13.36
CA HIS A 146 16.28 -6.04 -13.65
C HIS A 146 17.44 -6.55 -12.79
N GLY A 147 17.18 -7.46 -11.83
CA GLY A 147 18.20 -7.98 -10.93
C GLY A 147 18.83 -6.90 -10.05
N VAL A 148 18.05 -5.89 -9.66
CA VAL A 148 18.49 -4.78 -8.82
C VAL A 148 17.86 -4.88 -7.44
N SER A 149 18.53 -4.35 -6.43
CA SER A 149 17.99 -4.21 -5.07
C SER A 149 17.89 -2.74 -4.72
N PHE A 150 16.80 -2.37 -4.05
CA PHE A 150 16.62 -1.02 -3.53
C PHE A 150 17.02 -0.96 -2.07
N ASP A 151 17.97 -0.08 -1.78
CA ASP A 151 18.42 0.15 -0.41
C ASP A 151 17.35 0.89 0.39
N GLU A 152 17.27 0.55 1.67
CA GLU A 152 16.44 1.26 2.62
C GLU A 152 16.96 2.69 2.82
N LYS A 153 16.07 3.67 2.69
CA LYS A 153 16.35 5.10 2.80
C LYS A 153 15.68 5.67 4.04
N ARG A 154 16.31 6.70 4.62
CA ARG A 154 15.73 7.55 5.66
C ARG A 154 15.28 8.85 5.03
N ILE A 155 13.99 9.12 5.07
CA ILE A 155 13.37 10.26 4.39
C ILE A 155 12.78 11.18 5.45
N PRO A 156 13.15 12.48 5.49
CA PRO A 156 12.48 13.45 6.34
C PRO A 156 10.97 13.43 6.08
N SER A 157 10.17 13.22 7.12
CA SER A 157 8.73 13.01 6.97
C SER A 157 8.00 14.25 6.44
N GLU A 158 8.61 15.43 6.57
CA GLU A 158 8.13 16.69 5.99
C GLU A 158 8.12 16.67 4.47
N ASN A 159 9.07 15.97 3.83
CA ASN A 159 9.10 15.80 2.37
C ASN A 159 7.87 15.03 1.86
N LEU A 160 7.25 14.27 2.75
CA LEU A 160 6.07 13.45 2.49
C LEU A 160 4.79 14.09 3.07
N ARG A 161 4.86 15.37 3.49
CA ARG A 161 3.74 16.13 4.08
C ARG A 161 3.18 15.47 5.34
N MET A 162 4.04 14.85 6.16
CA MET A 162 3.64 14.14 7.38
C MET A 162 3.97 14.94 8.66
N ILE A 163 4.25 14.26 9.77
CA ILE A 163 4.72 14.85 11.04
C ILE A 163 5.97 15.71 10.85
N ASN A 164 6.09 16.77 11.66
CA ASN A 164 7.33 17.54 11.75
C ASN A 164 8.35 16.77 12.61
N ASN A 165 9.64 16.93 12.33
CA ASN A 165 10.74 16.25 13.00
C ASN A 165 10.58 14.73 13.03
N GLY A 166 10.13 14.15 11.91
CA GLY A 166 10.02 12.70 11.77
C GLY A 166 10.94 12.18 10.68
N THR A 167 10.99 10.86 10.58
CA THR A 167 11.73 10.18 9.52
C THR A 167 10.98 8.94 9.12
N VAL A 168 10.72 8.79 7.84
CA VAL A 168 10.15 7.59 7.22
C VAL A 168 11.29 6.68 6.80
N ILE A 169 11.09 5.37 6.96
CA ILE A 169 12.05 4.35 6.57
C ILE A 169 11.39 3.46 5.54
N SER A 170 11.87 3.53 4.30
CA SER A 170 11.33 2.78 3.18
C SER A 170 12.41 2.50 2.15
N ASN A 171 12.26 1.40 1.43
CA ASN A 171 13.08 1.09 0.26
C ASN A 171 12.38 1.41 -1.07
N LEU A 172 11.18 2.01 -1.04
CA LEU A 172 10.44 2.38 -2.24
C LEU A 172 10.92 3.74 -2.81
N HIS A 173 10.69 3.95 -4.10
CA HIS A 173 10.91 5.22 -4.80
C HIS A 173 9.74 6.19 -4.68
N ASN A 174 8.55 5.67 -4.36
CA ASN A 174 7.34 6.45 -4.10
C ASN A 174 6.50 5.76 -3.03
N TYR A 175 5.54 6.49 -2.48
CA TYR A 175 4.59 5.99 -1.47
C TYR A 175 5.30 5.48 -0.20
N GLU A 176 6.41 6.12 0.17
CA GLU A 176 7.29 5.69 1.26
C GLU A 176 6.59 5.72 2.62
N MET A 177 5.65 6.66 2.81
CA MET A 177 4.75 6.68 3.97
C MET A 177 3.90 5.41 4.03
N TYR A 178 3.31 5.01 2.90
CA TYR A 178 2.38 3.90 2.85
C TYR A 178 3.12 2.58 3.06
N ASP A 179 4.31 2.44 2.49
CA ASP A 179 5.21 1.32 2.75
C ASP A 179 5.56 1.18 4.23
N THR A 180 5.90 2.29 4.89
CA THR A 180 6.19 2.30 6.33
C THR A 180 4.99 1.82 7.16
N LEU A 181 3.78 2.25 6.81
CA LEU A 181 2.55 1.81 7.47
C LEU A 181 2.23 0.34 7.18
N LEU A 182 2.48 -0.13 5.96
CA LEU A 182 2.30 -1.53 5.59
C LEU A 182 3.31 -2.44 6.30
N ASN A 183 4.58 -2.02 6.45
CA ASN A 183 5.59 -2.73 7.23
C ASN A 183 5.15 -2.87 8.70
N LYS A 184 4.62 -1.79 9.30
CA LYS A 184 4.08 -1.84 10.66
C LYS A 184 2.92 -2.83 10.78
N LEU A 185 1.98 -2.79 9.84
CA LEU A 185 0.83 -3.71 9.84
C LEU A 185 1.28 -5.17 9.65
N ALA A 186 2.21 -5.44 8.73
CA ALA A 186 2.84 -6.75 8.55
C ALA A 186 3.45 -7.29 9.86
N ILE A 187 4.20 -6.45 10.57
CA ILE A 187 4.82 -6.81 11.86
C ILE A 187 3.75 -7.08 12.93
N MET A 188 2.72 -6.24 13.01
CA MET A 188 1.63 -6.38 13.99
C MET A 188 0.86 -7.69 13.83
N ILE A 189 0.62 -8.13 12.59
CA ILE A 189 -0.16 -9.35 12.31
C ILE A 189 0.70 -10.57 11.95
N ASP A 190 2.03 -10.46 12.08
CA ASP A 190 3.00 -11.54 11.89
C ASP A 190 2.93 -12.18 10.48
N VAL A 191 2.97 -11.33 9.45
CA VAL A 191 2.95 -11.73 8.03
C VAL A 191 3.98 -10.95 7.21
N SER A 192 4.33 -11.45 6.01
CA SER A 192 5.12 -10.69 5.03
C SER A 192 4.25 -9.70 4.25
N LYS A 193 4.86 -8.70 3.60
CA LYS A 193 4.11 -7.78 2.72
C LYS A 193 3.42 -8.47 1.54
N ASP A 194 3.98 -9.58 1.08
CA ASP A 194 3.43 -10.44 0.03
C ASP A 194 2.03 -10.99 0.37
N TYR A 195 1.70 -11.11 1.66
CA TYR A 195 0.35 -11.44 2.11
C TYR A 195 -0.69 -10.43 1.60
N PHE A 196 -0.39 -9.13 1.71
CA PHE A 196 -1.32 -8.09 1.29
C PHE A 196 -1.52 -8.07 -0.23
N VAL A 197 -0.49 -8.44 -1.00
CA VAL A 197 -0.64 -8.63 -2.46
C VAL A 197 -1.62 -9.76 -2.75
N SER A 198 -1.43 -10.90 -2.07
CA SER A 198 -2.20 -12.12 -2.33
C SER A 198 -3.69 -11.97 -2.00
N ILE A 199 -4.03 -11.31 -0.89
CA ILE A 199 -5.44 -11.17 -0.47
C ILE A 199 -6.24 -10.18 -1.32
N ASN A 200 -5.60 -9.27 -2.06
CA ASN A 200 -6.32 -8.35 -2.95
C ASN A 200 -6.95 -9.09 -4.15
N PHE A 201 -6.49 -10.28 -4.50
CA PHE A 201 -7.12 -11.12 -5.52
C PHE A 201 -8.37 -11.86 -5.00
N LEU A 202 -8.61 -11.85 -3.68
CA LEU A 202 -9.79 -12.46 -3.05
C LEU A 202 -10.96 -11.47 -2.97
N TYR A 203 -11.21 -10.73 -4.05
CA TYR A 203 -12.22 -9.66 -4.11
C TYR A 203 -13.67 -10.17 -4.09
N LYS A 204 -13.93 -11.42 -4.51
CA LYS A 204 -15.30 -11.98 -4.52
C LYS A 204 -15.80 -12.09 -3.07
N ASN A 205 -17.02 -11.61 -2.81
CA ASN A 205 -17.67 -11.64 -1.48
C ASN A 205 -16.83 -11.01 -0.36
N ASN A 206 -15.89 -10.11 -0.68
CA ASN A 206 -14.94 -9.50 0.26
C ASN A 206 -14.11 -10.53 1.06
N GLU A 207 -13.80 -11.70 0.49
CA GLU A 207 -13.03 -12.75 1.19
C GLU A 207 -11.64 -12.26 1.62
N GLY A 208 -10.99 -11.41 0.83
CA GLY A 208 -9.71 -10.79 1.20
C GLY A 208 -9.78 -9.95 2.47
N LEU A 209 -10.84 -9.13 2.60
CA LEU A 209 -11.08 -8.33 3.81
C LEU A 209 -11.38 -9.22 5.02
N LYS A 210 -12.20 -10.26 4.85
CA LYS A 210 -12.52 -11.20 5.93
C LYS A 210 -11.27 -11.95 6.40
N ASP A 211 -10.39 -12.33 5.48
CA ASP A 211 -9.13 -12.97 5.85
C ASP A 211 -8.21 -12.01 6.63
N LEU A 212 -8.11 -10.75 6.19
CA LEU A 212 -7.37 -9.73 6.91
C LEU A 212 -7.95 -9.47 8.30
N GLU A 213 -9.28 -9.35 8.42
CA GLU A 213 -9.98 -9.17 9.69
C GLU A 213 -9.67 -10.32 10.65
N ARG A 214 -9.78 -11.56 10.15
CA ARG A 214 -9.49 -12.76 10.94
C ARG A 214 -8.06 -12.74 11.46
N LYS A 215 -7.07 -12.50 10.59
CA LYS A 215 -5.66 -12.42 11.02
C LYS A 215 -5.40 -11.27 11.99
N TYR A 216 -6.01 -10.12 11.75
CA TYR A 216 -5.90 -9.00 12.66
C TYR A 216 -6.48 -9.32 14.04
N ASN A 217 -7.66 -9.96 14.10
CA ASN A 217 -8.29 -10.35 15.35
C ASN A 217 -7.49 -11.43 16.12
N GLU A 218 -6.86 -12.37 15.40
CA GLU A 218 -5.90 -13.32 15.98
C GLU A 218 -4.71 -12.60 16.61
N ALA A 219 -4.09 -11.68 15.88
CA ALA A 219 -2.97 -10.86 16.35
C ALA A 219 -3.36 -9.93 17.50
N ARG A 220 -4.56 -9.33 17.44
CA ARG A 220 -5.13 -8.47 18.47
C ARG A 220 -5.33 -9.22 19.76
N ALA A 221 -5.86 -10.44 19.72
CA ALA A 221 -6.01 -11.28 20.90
C ALA A 221 -4.64 -11.70 21.47
N LYS A 222 -3.68 -12.03 20.60
CA LYS A 222 -2.32 -12.45 20.99
C LYS A 222 -1.52 -11.33 21.63
N TYR A 223 -1.51 -10.14 21.02
CA TYR A 223 -0.66 -9.01 21.39
C TYR A 223 -1.39 -7.89 22.11
N LYS A 224 -2.69 -8.06 22.40
CA LYS A 224 -3.56 -7.05 23.03
C LYS A 224 -3.54 -5.71 22.26
N LEU A 225 -3.63 -5.79 20.93
CA LEU A 225 -3.58 -4.59 20.08
C LEU A 225 -4.74 -3.63 20.45
N PRO A 226 -4.48 -2.32 20.44
CA PRO A 226 -5.34 -1.31 21.07
C PRO A 226 -6.62 -1.02 20.27
N TYR A 227 -6.59 -1.20 18.96
CA TYR A 227 -7.70 -0.90 18.05
C TYR A 227 -8.50 -2.16 17.75
N ASP A 228 -9.80 -2.03 17.47
CA ASP A 228 -10.52 -3.07 16.74
C ASP A 228 -10.25 -2.93 15.23
N PHE A 229 -10.71 -3.91 14.44
CA PHE A 229 -10.39 -3.95 13.02
C PHE A 229 -10.96 -2.74 12.26
N GLU A 230 -12.19 -2.34 12.57
CA GLU A 230 -12.83 -1.19 11.92
C GLU A 230 -12.11 0.12 12.28
N GLY A 231 -11.75 0.32 13.55
CA GLY A 231 -11.01 1.49 14.01
C GLY A 231 -9.60 1.56 13.41
N LEU A 232 -8.93 0.42 13.23
CA LEU A 232 -7.66 0.34 12.51
C LEU A 232 -7.83 0.83 11.07
N LEU A 233 -8.79 0.27 10.32
CA LEU A 233 -8.99 0.63 8.91
C LEU A 233 -9.35 2.11 8.76
N LEU A 234 -10.22 2.62 9.63
CA LEU A 234 -10.59 4.03 9.64
C LEU A 234 -9.39 4.95 9.85
N LEU A 235 -8.48 4.58 10.75
CA LEU A 235 -7.26 5.35 10.99
C LEU A 235 -6.37 5.39 9.73
N LEU A 236 -6.16 4.24 9.09
CA LEU A 236 -5.33 4.14 7.89
C LEU A 236 -5.95 4.87 6.70
N ASP A 237 -7.26 4.74 6.50
CA ASP A 237 -7.97 5.42 5.42
C ASP A 237 -8.06 6.93 5.66
N TYR A 238 -8.14 7.38 6.91
CA TYR A 238 -8.02 8.80 7.23
C TYR A 238 -6.66 9.35 6.80
N ILE A 239 -5.58 8.62 7.10
CA ILE A 239 -4.22 9.03 6.70
C ILE A 239 -4.12 9.15 5.18
N TYR A 240 -4.63 8.15 4.46
CA TYR A 240 -4.68 8.14 3.01
C TYR A 240 -5.48 9.33 2.45
N CYS A 241 -6.70 9.57 2.95
CA CYS A 241 -7.54 10.67 2.48
C CYS A 241 -6.89 12.04 2.69
N VAL A 242 -6.24 12.27 3.84
CA VAL A 242 -5.51 13.53 4.09
C VAL A 242 -4.35 13.68 3.11
N ASP A 243 -3.54 12.66 2.88
CA ASP A 243 -2.41 12.76 1.94
C ASP A 243 -2.90 12.97 0.49
N LEU A 244 -3.92 12.21 0.05
CA LEU A 244 -4.50 12.35 -1.28
C LEU A 244 -5.08 13.75 -1.52
N MET A 245 -5.84 14.29 -0.56
CA MET A 245 -6.41 15.64 -0.66
C MET A 245 -5.36 16.74 -0.43
N ALA A 246 -4.27 16.46 0.27
CA ALA A 246 -3.14 17.40 0.34
C ALA A 246 -2.31 17.40 -0.96
N TYR A 247 -2.33 16.29 -1.71
CA TYR A 247 -1.62 16.14 -2.98
C TYR A 247 -2.34 16.83 -4.13
N LYS A 248 -3.61 16.48 -4.37
CA LYS A 248 -4.42 16.99 -5.49
C LYS A 248 -4.65 18.50 -5.40
N ASP A 249 -4.71 19.18 -6.52
CA ASP A 249 -5.16 20.58 -6.54
C ASP A 249 -6.67 20.64 -6.22
N ASN A 250 -7.01 21.26 -5.09
CA ASN A 250 -8.40 21.39 -4.62
C ASN A 250 -8.52 22.55 -3.62
N PRO A 251 -9.75 23.07 -3.37
CA PRO A 251 -9.96 24.23 -2.51
C PRO A 251 -9.48 24.05 -1.06
N ASP A 252 -9.47 22.82 -0.55
CA ASP A 252 -9.15 22.51 0.84
C ASP A 252 -7.65 22.23 1.08
N LYS A 253 -6.85 22.08 0.02
CA LYS A 253 -5.41 21.73 0.10
C LYS A 253 -4.64 22.61 1.09
N GLN A 254 -4.78 23.93 0.99
CA GLN A 254 -4.05 24.85 1.87
C GLN A 254 -4.57 24.81 3.32
N THR A 255 -5.87 24.60 3.50
CA THR A 255 -6.48 24.41 4.82
C THR A 255 -5.91 23.16 5.50
N ILE A 256 -5.90 22.02 4.78
CA ILE A 256 -5.35 20.75 5.25
C ILE A 256 -3.87 20.91 5.61
N LEU A 257 -3.05 21.46 4.69
CA LEU A 257 -1.60 21.64 4.89
C LEU A 257 -1.27 22.59 6.04
N SER A 258 -2.13 23.57 6.33
CA SER A 258 -1.97 24.45 7.49
C SER A 258 -2.24 23.76 8.83
N GLY A 259 -2.76 22.52 8.80
CA GLY A 259 -3.17 21.76 9.98
C GLY A 259 -4.57 22.12 10.50
N LYS A 260 -5.28 23.05 9.86
CA LYS A 260 -6.68 23.35 10.16
C LYS A 260 -7.59 22.24 9.63
N GLU A 261 -8.78 22.16 10.19
CA GLU A 261 -9.84 21.29 9.67
C GLU A 261 -10.51 21.93 8.46
N THR A 262 -10.84 21.11 7.47
CA THR A 262 -11.71 21.51 6.35
C THR A 262 -13.09 21.95 6.86
N GLU A 263 -13.77 22.81 6.09
CA GLU A 263 -15.15 23.17 6.41
C GLU A 263 -16.10 22.00 6.13
N SER A 264 -15.89 21.35 4.99
CA SER A 264 -16.66 20.19 4.52
C SER A 264 -16.14 18.88 5.11
N GLY A 265 -17.07 17.93 5.29
CA GLY A 265 -16.75 16.54 5.62
C GLY A 265 -16.47 15.71 4.38
N TYR A 266 -15.49 14.84 4.45
CA TYR A 266 -15.12 13.87 3.43
C TYR A 266 -15.53 12.48 3.88
N GLU A 267 -16.13 11.71 2.97
CA GLU A 267 -16.48 10.31 3.26
C GLU A 267 -15.23 9.44 3.25
N ILE A 268 -14.88 8.93 4.43
CA ILE A 268 -13.68 8.09 4.61
C ILE A 268 -14.08 6.61 4.65
N HIS A 269 -15.19 6.32 5.33
CA HIS A 269 -15.88 5.03 5.37
C HIS A 269 -17.35 5.27 4.97
N PRO A 270 -18.10 4.24 4.54
CA PRO A 270 -19.51 4.38 4.17
C PRO A 270 -20.31 5.14 5.21
N GLU A 271 -20.98 6.20 4.78
CA GLU A 271 -21.83 7.04 5.61
C GLU A 271 -21.09 7.74 6.78
N LYS A 272 -19.75 7.71 6.79
CA LYS A 272 -18.91 8.34 7.82
C LYS A 272 -18.08 9.47 7.23
N TYR A 273 -18.53 10.68 7.51
CA TYR A 273 -17.92 11.93 7.04
C TYR A 273 -17.03 12.54 8.12
N PHE A 274 -15.78 12.87 7.75
CA PHE A 274 -14.82 13.50 8.64
C PHE A 274 -14.22 14.74 8.01
N LYS A 275 -13.94 15.75 8.84
CA LYS A 275 -13.11 16.87 8.43
C LYS A 275 -11.66 16.42 8.34
N LEU A 276 -10.98 16.86 7.29
CA LEU A 276 -9.59 16.51 7.03
C LEU A 276 -8.67 17.55 7.67
N SER A 277 -7.60 17.08 8.29
CA SER A 277 -6.57 17.95 8.90
C SER A 277 -5.25 17.21 8.95
N LEU A 278 -4.18 17.88 8.51
CA LEU A 278 -2.83 17.36 8.67
C LEU A 278 -2.45 17.23 10.15
N HIS A 279 -2.96 18.10 11.03
CA HIS A 279 -2.71 17.99 12.48
C HIS A 279 -3.33 16.71 13.04
N LEU A 280 -4.54 16.36 12.64
CA LEU A 280 -5.21 15.14 13.10
C LEU A 280 -4.54 13.87 12.52
N GLN A 281 -4.15 13.89 11.23
CA GLN A 281 -3.36 12.80 10.64
C GLN A 281 -2.11 12.53 11.47
N ARG A 282 -1.35 13.58 11.80
CA ARG A 282 -0.14 13.48 12.63
C ARG A 282 -0.42 12.84 13.98
N LYS A 283 -1.49 13.25 14.66
CA LYS A 283 -1.90 12.67 15.94
C LYS A 283 -2.23 11.18 15.81
N TYR A 284 -2.94 10.78 14.75
CA TYR A 284 -3.23 9.37 14.47
C TYR A 284 -1.97 8.55 14.21
N MET A 285 -1.02 9.07 13.44
CA MET A 285 0.23 8.39 13.18
C MET A 285 1.07 8.19 14.46
N THR A 286 1.21 9.25 15.27
CA THR A 286 1.92 9.14 16.55
C THR A 286 1.21 8.19 17.51
N GLY A 287 -0.11 8.26 17.62
CA GLY A 287 -0.89 7.33 18.45
C GLY A 287 -0.71 5.88 17.99
N PHE A 288 -0.88 5.63 16.69
CA PHE A 288 -0.69 4.32 16.08
C PHE A 288 0.70 3.74 16.38
N ASP A 289 1.75 4.56 16.28
CA ASP A 289 3.13 4.12 16.56
C ASP A 289 3.33 3.74 18.02
N ILE A 290 2.89 4.58 18.96
CA ILE A 290 3.14 4.37 20.38
C ILE A 290 2.27 3.26 20.94
N ASP A 291 0.96 3.28 20.64
CA ASP A 291 0.03 2.33 21.22
C ASP A 291 0.35 0.89 20.78
N ASN A 292 0.69 0.69 19.49
CA ASN A 292 1.07 -0.63 18.99
C ASN A 292 2.47 -1.06 19.43
N PHE A 293 3.44 -0.13 19.52
CA PHE A 293 4.76 -0.47 20.05
C PHE A 293 4.67 -0.99 21.49
N LEU A 294 3.91 -0.30 22.34
CA LEU A 294 3.71 -0.70 23.73
C LEU A 294 2.99 -2.06 23.83
N ALA A 295 1.91 -2.26 23.08
CA ALA A 295 1.18 -3.52 23.06
C ALA A 295 2.08 -4.70 22.66
N LEU A 296 2.90 -4.53 21.60
CA LEU A 296 3.88 -5.53 21.17
C LEU A 296 4.98 -5.75 22.21
N ALA A 297 5.48 -4.69 22.87
CA ALA A 297 6.52 -4.82 23.88
C ALA A 297 6.04 -5.54 25.15
N GLU A 298 4.81 -5.28 25.59
CA GLU A 298 4.20 -5.93 26.75
C GLU A 298 3.86 -7.41 26.50
N SER A 299 3.57 -7.76 25.25
CA SER A 299 3.14 -9.09 24.85
C SER A 299 4.21 -9.92 24.16
N ASP A 300 5.48 -9.47 24.19
CA ASP A 300 6.62 -10.11 23.54
C ASP A 300 6.41 -10.39 22.04
N GLY A 301 5.74 -9.45 21.36
CA GLY A 301 5.65 -9.40 19.89
C GLY A 301 6.95 -8.89 19.27
N ASN A 302 6.98 -8.67 17.95
CA ASN A 302 8.17 -8.16 17.28
C ASN A 302 8.31 -6.62 17.40
N PHE A 303 8.30 -6.12 18.64
CA PHE A 303 8.40 -4.69 18.95
C PHE A 303 9.75 -4.08 18.56
N LYS A 304 10.82 -4.90 18.49
CA LYS A 304 12.15 -4.46 18.06
C LYS A 304 12.16 -4.01 16.60
N GLU A 305 11.61 -4.85 15.72
CA GLU A 305 11.46 -4.48 14.30
C GLU A 305 10.44 -3.36 14.14
N PHE A 306 9.32 -3.40 14.86
CA PHE A 306 8.33 -2.32 14.81
C PHE A 306 8.93 -0.96 15.17
N GLY A 307 9.76 -0.91 16.23
CA GLY A 307 10.39 0.31 16.74
C GLY A 307 11.24 1.06 15.70
N LYS A 308 11.80 0.33 14.72
CA LYS A 308 12.52 0.91 13.57
C LYS A 308 11.63 1.87 12.79
N PHE A 309 10.36 1.54 12.60
CA PHE A 309 9.43 2.25 11.73
C PHE A 309 8.67 3.38 12.42
N VAL A 310 8.80 3.56 13.74
CA VAL A 310 8.18 4.68 14.48
C VAL A 310 8.65 6.00 13.89
N VAL A 311 7.75 6.86 13.39
CA VAL A 311 8.13 7.99 12.53
C VAL A 311 8.71 9.16 13.32
N ASP A 312 8.14 9.46 14.49
CA ASP A 312 8.56 10.58 15.32
C ASP A 312 9.97 10.36 15.89
N ASN A 313 10.90 11.28 15.63
CA ASN A 313 12.30 11.10 15.99
C ASN A 313 12.53 11.08 17.51
N GLU A 314 11.81 11.90 18.27
CA GLU A 314 11.93 11.92 19.73
C GLU A 314 11.44 10.59 20.31
N LYS A 315 10.28 10.11 19.84
CA LYS A 315 9.74 8.82 20.26
C LYS A 315 10.63 7.66 19.85
N ARG A 316 11.14 7.66 18.62
CA ARG A 316 12.08 6.64 18.14
C ARG A 316 13.35 6.62 18.98
N GLN A 317 13.87 7.77 19.39
CA GLN A 317 15.05 7.84 20.26
C GLN A 317 14.77 7.21 21.63
N LEU A 318 13.63 7.53 22.26
CA LEU A 318 13.22 6.91 23.52
C LEU A 318 13.06 5.39 23.39
N ILE A 319 12.44 4.92 22.31
CA ILE A 319 12.31 3.49 22.01
C ILE A 319 13.69 2.86 21.83
N SER A 320 14.61 3.50 21.11
CA SER A 320 15.97 2.99 20.90
C SER A 320 16.74 2.86 22.22
N GLN A 321 16.55 3.79 23.15
CA GLN A 321 17.13 3.72 24.51
C GLN A 321 16.51 2.61 25.35
N PHE A 322 15.19 2.42 25.26
CA PHE A 322 14.53 1.27 25.88
C PHE A 322 15.08 -0.05 25.32
N LEU A 323 15.18 -0.17 23.99
CA LEU A 323 15.68 -1.38 23.32
C LEU A 323 17.14 -1.71 23.66
N SER A 324 18.00 -0.70 23.89
CA SER A 324 19.40 -0.92 24.25
C SER A 324 19.59 -1.40 25.70
N THR A 325 18.62 -1.14 26.57
CA THR A 325 18.62 -1.57 27.97
C THR A 325 17.76 -2.81 28.20
N TYR A 326 16.92 -3.18 27.24
CA TYR A 326 16.08 -4.36 27.28
C TYR A 326 16.92 -5.64 27.28
N THR A 327 16.97 -6.32 28.42
CA THR A 327 17.49 -7.68 28.55
C THR A 327 16.31 -8.66 28.50
N PRO A 328 16.34 -9.73 27.67
CA PRO A 328 15.24 -10.70 27.55
C PRO A 328 14.92 -11.54 28.81
N GLN A 329 15.20 -11.06 30.03
CA GLN A 329 15.34 -11.91 31.23
C GLN A 329 14.53 -11.51 32.47
N GLU A 330 13.47 -10.70 32.37
CA GLU A 330 12.67 -10.34 33.57
C GLU A 330 11.22 -10.88 33.62
N GLN A 331 10.82 -11.79 32.72
CA GLN A 331 9.54 -12.54 32.87
C GLN A 331 9.71 -14.02 33.25
N ALA A 332 10.91 -14.58 33.16
CA ALA A 332 11.16 -15.98 33.57
C ALA A 332 11.21 -16.15 35.11
N GLU A 333 11.40 -15.08 35.88
CA GLU A 333 11.49 -15.14 37.35
C GLU A 333 10.17 -14.86 38.09
N SER A 334 9.18 -14.22 37.45
CA SER A 334 7.87 -13.99 38.08
C SER A 334 6.98 -15.24 38.07
N HIS A 335 7.19 -16.17 37.13
CA HIS A 335 6.44 -17.43 37.03
C HIS A 335 7.03 -18.61 37.83
N LYS A 336 8.13 -18.40 38.57
CA LYS A 336 8.62 -19.36 39.58
C LYS A 336 8.34 -18.95 41.03
N LYS A 337 7.60 -17.86 41.24
CA LYS A 337 7.05 -17.50 42.56
C LYS A 337 5.60 -17.02 42.44
N LYS A 338 4.68 -17.97 42.28
CA LYS A 338 3.43 -18.04 43.06
C LYS A 338 2.75 -19.39 42.88
#